data_AF-A0A7J8LDU0-F1
#
_entry.id   AF-A0A7J8LDU0-F1
#
_cell.length_a   1.000
_cell.length_b   1.000
_cell.length_c   1.000
_cell.angle_alpha   90.00
_cell.angle_beta   90.00
_cell.angle_gamma   90.00
#
_symmetry.space_group_name_H-M   'P 1'
#
loop_
_entity.id
_entity.type
_entity.pdbx_description
1 polymer ?
#
loop_
_entity_poly.entity_id
_entity_poly.type
_entity_poly.pdbx_seq_one_letter_code
_entity_poly.pdbx_strand_id
1 'polypeptide(L)'
;MFTSIVGNVFGFQALRALRLEDIQIPIAYIKTFQGPSHGIQVERDKLNKYGRPLLGCTIKPKLGLSAKNYGRAVYECLCGGLDFTKDDKNVNSQ
;
A
#
# COMPACT_ATOMS: atom_id res chain seq x y z
N MET A 1 17.00 -2.02 -12.41
CA MET A 1 17.49 -2.69 -11.18
C MET A 1 16.90 -4.10 -11.06
N PHE A 2 15.58 -4.27 -10.90
CA PHE A 2 14.97 -5.60 -10.77
C PHE A 2 15.19 -6.51 -11.99
N THR A 3 15.10 -5.99 -13.22
CA THR A 3 15.40 -6.77 -14.43
C THR A 3 16.76 -7.46 -14.40
N SER A 4 17.77 -6.82 -13.78
CA SER A 4 19.12 -7.37 -13.65
C SER A 4 19.26 -8.34 -12.47
N ILE A 5 18.63 -8.04 -11.33
CA ILE A 5 18.81 -8.82 -10.09
C ILE A 5 17.91 -10.06 -10.04
N VAL A 6 16.65 -9.96 -10.49
CA VAL A 6 15.66 -11.05 -10.38
C VAL A 6 15.25 -11.64 -11.73
N GLY A 7 15.79 -11.15 -12.85
CA GLY A 7 15.34 -11.51 -14.20
C GLY A 7 15.43 -13.01 -14.51
N ASN A 8 16.65 -13.57 -14.52
CA ASN A 8 16.89 -14.94 -14.99
C ASN A 8 17.37 -15.89 -13.89
N VAL A 9 18.00 -15.37 -12.82
CA VAL A 9 18.70 -16.18 -11.81
C VAL A 9 17.78 -17.07 -10.98
N PHE A 10 16.48 -16.72 -10.88
CA PHE A 10 15.48 -17.52 -10.16
C PHE A 10 15.01 -18.75 -10.95
N GLY A 11 15.23 -18.79 -12.27
CA GLY A 11 14.88 -19.92 -13.14
C GLY A 11 16.04 -20.88 -13.40
N PHE A 12 17.15 -20.74 -12.67
CA PHE A 12 18.36 -21.52 -12.93
C PHE A 12 18.14 -22.98 -12.56
N GLN A 13 18.23 -23.89 -13.54
CA GLN A 13 17.95 -25.33 -13.35
C GLN A 13 18.86 -25.99 -12.30
N ALA A 14 20.05 -25.43 -12.06
CA ALA A 14 20.98 -25.92 -11.05
C ALA A 14 20.60 -25.52 -9.60
N LEU A 15 19.65 -24.61 -9.42
CA LEU A 15 19.16 -24.18 -8.11
C LEU A 15 17.78 -24.79 -7.85
N ARG A 16 17.61 -25.43 -6.69
CA ARG A 16 16.29 -25.96 -6.26
C ARG A 16 15.33 -24.85 -5.82
N ALA A 17 15.86 -23.81 -5.20
CA ALA A 17 15.11 -22.64 -4.73
C ALA A 17 16.08 -21.47 -4.51
N LEU A 18 15.58 -20.25 -4.73
CA LEU A 18 16.31 -19.01 -4.45
C LEU A 18 15.34 -18.01 -3.84
N ARG A 19 15.79 -17.25 -2.84
CA ARG A 19 15.06 -16.13 -2.24
C ARG A 19 16.03 -14.98 -2.03
N LEU A 20 15.62 -13.79 -2.47
CA LEU A 20 16.33 -12.55 -2.21
C LEU A 20 15.91 -12.02 -0.84
N GLU A 21 16.84 -11.97 0.11
CA GLU A 21 16.54 -11.56 1.50
C GLU A 21 16.70 -10.04 1.72
N ASP A 22 17.78 -9.44 1.21
CA ASP A 22 18.06 -8.00 1.39
C ASP A 22 18.91 -7.45 0.23
N ILE A 23 18.86 -6.13 0.02
CA ILE A 23 19.70 -5.40 -0.94
C ILE A 23 20.22 -4.12 -0.31
N GLN A 24 21.54 -3.97 -0.30
CA GLN A 24 22.16 -2.68 -0.02
C GLN A 24 22.13 -1.79 -1.27
N ILE A 25 21.42 -0.66 -1.19
CA ILE A 25 21.33 0.31 -2.28
C ILE A 25 22.30 1.47 -2.03
N PRO A 26 23.23 1.78 -2.97
CA PRO A 26 24.15 2.89 -2.81
C PRO A 26 23.44 4.25 -2.72
N ILE A 27 23.97 5.17 -1.90
CA ILE A 27 23.41 6.52 -1.71
C ILE A 27 23.29 7.29 -3.03
N ALA A 28 24.27 7.13 -3.93
CA ALA A 28 24.23 7.77 -5.25
C ALA A 28 23.01 7.33 -6.08
N TYR A 29 22.59 6.07 -5.95
CA TYR A 29 21.40 5.55 -6.61
C TYR A 29 20.12 6.00 -5.90
N ILE A 30 20.08 5.97 -4.56
CA ILE A 30 18.91 6.43 -3.79
C ILE A 30 18.56 7.89 -4.14
N LYS A 31 19.56 8.75 -4.31
CA LYS A 31 19.39 10.17 -4.64
C LYS A 31 18.75 10.44 -6.01
N THR A 32 18.68 9.44 -6.90
CA THR A 32 17.99 9.61 -8.19
C THR A 32 16.47 9.45 -8.10
N PHE A 33 15.94 9.07 -6.93
CA PHE A 33 14.52 8.89 -6.69
C PHE A 33 13.96 10.01 -5.82
N GLN A 34 12.68 10.35 -6.03
CA GLN A 34 11.99 11.39 -5.25
C GLN A 34 11.73 10.96 -3.80
N GLY A 35 11.59 9.65 -3.55
CA GLY A 35 11.10 9.13 -2.28
C GLY A 35 9.60 9.36 -2.07
N PRO A 36 9.08 9.18 -0.84
CA PRO A 36 7.68 9.41 -0.51
C PRO A 36 7.28 10.88 -0.68
N SER A 37 6.13 11.16 -1.30
CA SER A 37 5.67 12.53 -1.58
C SER A 37 5.30 13.35 -0.34
N HIS A 38 4.75 12.71 0.69
CA HIS A 38 4.40 13.37 1.96
C HIS A 38 5.25 12.82 3.12
N GLY A 39 5.46 11.51 3.17
CA GLY A 39 6.08 10.87 4.34
C GLY A 39 5.20 10.97 5.59
N ILE A 40 5.66 10.34 6.68
CA ILE A 40 4.86 10.15 7.90
C ILE A 40 4.53 11.49 8.57
N GLN A 41 5.48 12.41 8.64
CA GLN A 41 5.30 13.68 9.35
C GLN A 41 4.23 14.55 8.68
N VAL A 42 4.38 14.81 7.37
CA VAL A 42 3.42 15.66 6.64
C VAL A 42 2.03 15.03 6.60
N GLU A 43 1.92 13.70 6.50
CA GLU A 43 0.62 13.02 6.56
C GLU A 43 -0.06 13.20 7.92
N ARG A 44 0.70 13.11 9.01
CA ARG A 44 0.21 13.36 10.38
C ARG A 44 -0.26 14.80 10.57
N ASP A 45 0.52 15.74 10.05
CA ASP A 45 0.22 17.17 10.12
C ASP A 45 -1.06 17.51 9.35
N LYS A 46 -1.21 16.98 8.14
CA LYS A 46 -2.43 17.15 7.32
C LYS A 46 -3.69 16.60 7.99
N LEU A 47 -3.56 15.53 8.76
CA LEU A 47 -4.70 14.89 9.43
C LEU A 47 -4.94 15.42 10.85
N ASN A 48 -4.00 16.20 11.39
CA ASN A 48 -3.99 16.66 12.79
C ASN A 48 -4.19 15.50 13.80
N LYS A 49 -3.48 14.38 13.60
CA LYS A 49 -3.63 13.16 14.41
C LYS A 49 -2.28 12.64 14.88
N TYR A 50 -1.99 12.76 16.17
CA TYR A 50 -0.70 12.39 16.77
C TYR A 50 -0.86 11.38 17.90
N GLY A 51 0.25 10.75 18.31
CA GLY A 51 0.30 9.92 19.52
C GLY A 51 -0.43 8.57 19.48
N ARG A 52 -1.12 8.24 18.38
CA ARG A 52 -1.79 6.95 18.17
C ARG A 52 -1.64 6.40 16.75
N PRO A 53 -1.77 5.09 16.51
CA PRO A 53 -1.91 4.55 15.17
C PRO A 53 -3.14 5.13 14.44
N LEU A 54 -3.06 5.21 13.11
CA LEU A 54 -4.21 5.57 12.27
C LEU A 54 -5.03 4.31 11.99
N LEU A 55 -6.35 4.41 12.13
CA LEU A 55 -7.28 3.31 11.97
C LEU A 55 -7.93 3.37 10.59
N GLY A 56 -8.00 2.24 9.89
CA GLY A 56 -8.77 2.17 8.67
C GLY A 56 -9.22 0.75 8.31
N CYS A 57 -10.20 0.67 7.42
CA CYS A 57 -10.79 -0.60 7.00
C CYS A 57 -10.90 -0.71 5.48
N THR A 58 -11.00 -1.94 4.99
CA THR A 58 -11.40 -2.22 3.60
C THR A 58 -12.90 -2.45 3.58
N ILE A 59 -13.64 -1.79 2.67
CA ILE A 59 -15.09 -2.00 2.57
C ILE A 59 -15.40 -3.44 2.13
N LYS A 60 -16.45 -4.02 2.73
CA LYS A 60 -16.93 -5.38 2.46
C LYS A 60 -18.44 -5.35 2.17
N PRO A 61 -18.99 -6.32 1.39
CA PRO A 61 -18.29 -7.43 0.72
C PRO A 61 -17.31 -6.94 -0.35
N LYS A 62 -16.39 -7.83 -0.75
CA LYS A 62 -15.28 -7.51 -1.65
C LYS A 62 -15.74 -6.90 -2.99
N LEU A 63 -16.84 -7.40 -3.56
CA LEU A 63 -17.47 -6.94 -4.78
C LEU A 63 -19.00 -6.99 -4.62
N GLY A 64 -19.72 -6.33 -5.53
CA GLY A 64 -21.18 -6.43 -5.62
C GLY A 64 -21.97 -5.42 -4.80
N LEU A 65 -21.30 -4.47 -4.12
CA LEU A 65 -21.97 -3.30 -3.58
C LEU A 65 -22.27 -2.31 -4.70
N SER A 66 -23.50 -1.80 -4.74
CA SER A 66 -23.81 -0.60 -5.53
C SER A 66 -23.06 0.61 -4.97
N ALA A 67 -22.77 1.60 -5.80
CA ALA A 67 -22.09 2.83 -5.37
C ALA A 67 -22.80 3.51 -4.18
N LYS A 68 -24.14 3.46 -4.14
CA LYS A 68 -24.94 4.01 -3.03
C LYS A 68 -24.67 3.28 -1.71
N ASN A 69 -24.69 1.94 -1.74
CA ASN A 69 -24.45 1.14 -0.53
C ASN A 69 -22.97 1.20 -0.11
N TYR A 70 -22.07 1.31 -1.08
CA TYR A 70 -20.66 1.55 -0.83
C TYR A 70 -20.42 2.86 -0.07
N GLY A 71 -21.01 3.96 -0.55
CA GLY A 71 -20.94 5.26 0.11
C GLY A 71 -21.54 5.24 1.53
N ARG A 72 -22.63 4.50 1.73
CA ARG A 72 -23.21 4.31 3.07
C ARG A 72 -22.25 3.58 4.01
N ALA A 73 -21.61 2.51 3.56
CA ALA A 73 -20.64 1.78 4.38
C ALA A 73 -19.43 2.66 4.74
N VAL A 74 -18.92 3.43 3.78
CA VAL A 74 -17.84 4.41 4.03
C VAL A 74 -18.26 5.42 5.09
N TYR A 75 -19.45 6.00 4.97
CA TYR A 75 -19.98 6.97 5.92
C TYR A 75 -20.07 6.39 7.34
N GLU A 76 -20.69 5.22 7.50
CA GLU A 76 -20.86 4.58 8.81
C GLU A 76 -19.51 4.27 9.47
N CYS A 77 -18.52 3.81 8.69
CA CYS A 77 -17.17 3.53 9.16
C CYS A 77 -16.43 4.78 9.67
N LEU A 78 -16.50 5.89 8.94
CA LEU A 78 -15.82 7.14 9.31
C LEU A 78 -16.51 7.80 10.51
N CYS A 79 -17.85 7.84 10.53
CA CYS A 79 -18.59 8.32 11.70
C CYS A 79 -18.37 7.44 12.94
N GLY A 80 -18.13 6.14 12.75
CA GLY A 80 -17.75 5.21 13.81
C GLY A 80 -16.35 5.42 14.40
N GLY A 81 -15.57 6.38 13.88
CA GLY A 81 -14.27 6.78 14.42
C GLY A 81 -13.05 6.23 13.67
N LEU A 82 -13.23 5.61 12.50
CA LEU A 82 -12.09 5.28 11.64
C LEU A 82 -11.51 6.55 10.99
N ASP A 83 -10.20 6.56 10.79
CA ASP A 83 -9.51 7.65 10.12
C ASP A 83 -9.63 7.55 8.60
N PHE A 84 -9.68 6.31 8.09
CA PHE A 84 -9.76 6.02 6.66
C PHE A 84 -10.62 4.80 6.34
N THR A 85 -11.12 4.78 5.11
CA THR A 85 -11.64 3.59 4.45
C THR A 85 -10.91 3.42 3.13
N LYS A 86 -10.84 2.18 2.62
CA LYS A 86 -10.31 1.93 1.29
C LYS A 86 -11.14 0.92 0.51
N ASP A 87 -10.99 1.00 -0.80
CA ASP A 87 -11.49 0.01 -1.74
C ASP A 87 -10.77 -1.33 -1.55
N ASP A 88 -11.48 -2.41 -1.86
CA ASP A 88 -10.83 -3.70 -2.02
C ASP A 88 -9.97 -3.68 -3.29
N LYS A 89 -8.82 -4.37 -3.28
CA LYS A 89 -7.84 -4.39 -4.38
C LYS A 89 -8.41 -4.85 -5.73
N ASN A 90 -9.60 -5.47 -5.74
CA ASN A 90 -10.28 -5.93 -6.95
C ASN A 90 -11.44 -5.01 -7.41
N VAL A 91 -11.77 -3.96 -6.65
CA VAL A 91 -12.78 -2.97 -7.04
C VAL A 91 -12.12 -1.97 -7.98
N ASN A 92 -12.71 -1.82 -9.16
CA ASN A 92 -12.31 -0.88 -10.19
C ASN A 92 -13.57 -0.26 -10.81
N SER A 93 -13.77 -0.35 -12.12
CA SER A 93 -15.05 -0.10 -12.77
C SER A 93 -15.55 -1.42 -13.35
N GLN A 94 -16.61 -1.98 -12.75
CA GLN A 94 -17.22 -3.27 -13.14
C GLN A 94 -18.53 -3.05 -13.87
#